data_AF-A0A1M3BE46-F1
#
_entry.id   AF-A0A1M3BE46-F1
#
_cell.length_a   1.000
_cell.length_b   1.000
_cell.length_c   1.000
_cell.angle_alpha   90.00
_cell.angle_beta   90.00
_cell.angle_gamma   90.00
#
_symmetry.space_group_name_H-M   'P 1'
#
loop_
_entity.id
_entity.type
_entity.pdbx_description
1 polymer ?
#
loop_
_entity_poly.entity_id
_entity_poly.type
_entity_poly.pdbx_seq_one_letter_code
_entity_poly.pdbx_strand_id
1 'polypeptide(L)'
;MLKDATYKEKFKMLQNWLPFVLDSIKKDIRQDHLKKDLAFVKKYLANTNYQKASAEELAKAYFTAINEEENSEDIGDFITNRWLMKHTEIYDFFEQQLRQINPEFTEMTEINEDISTKIVNGSTTQFGAPKTYIFSVLNSVVFPKSVYDKLQELASSEQKNRQEEEQKLEETKSLEKIKLHYEQQMTRLKEKYEKKIQGMQKLYDRDVEMLKKQNAQLQRKLQSHA
;
A
#
# COMPACT_ATOMS: atom_id res chain seq x y z
N MET A 1 -15.04 6.71 27.95
CA MET A 1 -15.55 5.38 27.51
C MET A 1 -14.47 4.30 27.46
N LEU A 2 -13.18 4.61 27.23
CA LEU A 2 -12.12 3.59 27.02
C LEU A 2 -11.05 3.49 28.13
N LYS A 3 -11.12 4.31 29.18
CA LYS A 3 -10.04 4.45 30.18
C LYS A 3 -9.59 3.10 30.76
N ASP A 4 -10.55 2.23 31.04
CA ASP A 4 -10.31 0.90 31.61
C ASP A 4 -10.63 -0.24 30.62
N ALA A 5 -10.64 0.05 29.31
CA ALA A 5 -10.94 -0.94 28.29
C ALA A 5 -9.79 -1.96 28.17
N THR A 6 -10.15 -3.24 28.18
CA THR A 6 -9.23 -4.36 27.95
C THR A 6 -8.69 -4.34 26.52
N TYR A 7 -7.54 -4.97 26.26
CA TYR A 7 -7.05 -5.09 24.89
C TYR A 7 -8.04 -5.85 24.02
N LYS A 8 -8.73 -6.86 24.56
CA LYS A 8 -9.80 -7.55 23.85
C LYS A 8 -10.88 -6.61 23.30
N GLU A 9 -11.32 -5.62 24.08
CA GLU A 9 -12.31 -4.64 23.66
C GLU A 9 -11.75 -3.66 22.62
N LYS A 10 -10.53 -3.16 22.84
CA LYS A 10 -9.83 -2.26 21.90
C LYS A 10 -9.64 -2.90 20.53
N PHE A 11 -9.12 -4.13 20.50
CA PHE A 11 -8.87 -4.86 19.26
C PHE A 11 -10.16 -5.28 18.55
N LYS A 12 -11.27 -5.42 19.28
CA LYS A 12 -12.60 -5.57 18.68
C LYS A 12 -13.04 -4.30 17.93
N MET A 13 -12.80 -3.11 18.49
CA MET A 13 -13.06 -1.84 17.79
C MET A 13 -12.11 -1.62 16.60
N LEU A 14 -10.92 -2.18 16.67
CA LEU A 14 -9.88 -2.08 15.64
C LEU A 14 -9.85 -3.26 14.66
N GLN A 15 -10.83 -4.16 14.65
CA GLN A 15 -10.80 -5.37 13.84
C GLN A 15 -10.49 -5.09 12.35
N ASN A 16 -11.12 -4.06 11.78
CA ASN A 16 -10.93 -3.66 10.38
C ASN A 16 -9.60 -2.92 10.14
N TRP A 17 -8.99 -2.40 11.21
CA TRP A 17 -7.75 -1.63 11.19
C TRP A 17 -6.53 -2.49 11.51
N LEU A 18 -6.74 -3.68 12.07
CA LEU A 18 -5.67 -4.55 12.52
C LEU A 18 -4.68 -4.95 11.41
N PRO A 19 -5.09 -5.23 10.15
CA PRO A 19 -4.13 -5.45 9.07
C PRO A 19 -3.19 -4.25 8.89
N PHE A 20 -3.70 -3.02 8.96
CA PHE A 20 -2.90 -1.81 8.83
C PHE A 20 -1.92 -1.64 10.00
N VAL A 21 -2.39 -1.90 11.23
CA VAL A 21 -1.54 -1.89 12.44
C VAL A 21 -0.39 -2.88 12.27
N LEU A 22 -0.70 -4.14 11.94
CA LEU A 22 0.30 -5.19 11.87
C LEU A 22 1.23 -5.05 10.66
N ASP A 23 0.78 -4.49 9.54
CA ASP A 23 1.66 -4.24 8.39
C ASP A 23 2.83 -3.32 8.75
N SER A 24 2.55 -2.29 9.56
CA SER A 24 3.56 -1.32 10.01
C SER A 24 4.62 -1.93 10.94
N ILE A 25 4.28 -2.99 11.68
CA ILE A 25 5.16 -3.64 12.67
C ILE A 25 5.51 -5.09 12.32
N LYS A 26 5.19 -5.56 11.11
CA LYS A 26 5.36 -6.95 10.68
C LYS A 26 6.78 -7.49 10.85
N LYS A 27 7.79 -6.63 10.68
CA LYS A 27 9.20 -7.00 10.88
C LYS A 27 9.48 -7.33 12.34
N ASP A 28 9.01 -6.47 13.24
CA ASP A 28 9.20 -6.62 14.68
C ASP A 28 8.42 -7.84 15.19
N ILE A 29 7.19 -8.04 14.72
CA ILE A 29 6.39 -9.25 14.99
C ILE A 29 7.16 -10.53 14.63
N ARG A 30 7.74 -10.58 13.43
CA ARG A 30 8.46 -11.75 12.94
C ARG A 30 9.71 -12.04 13.75
N GLN A 31 10.45 -10.99 14.15
CA GLN A 31 11.73 -11.14 14.83
C GLN A 31 11.60 -11.35 16.34
N ASP A 32 10.68 -10.63 16.98
CA ASP A 32 10.58 -10.56 18.43
C ASP A 32 9.59 -11.56 19.01
N HIS A 33 8.53 -11.91 18.27
CA HIS A 33 7.50 -12.83 18.73
C HIS A 33 7.53 -14.16 17.96
N LEU A 34 7.18 -14.18 16.66
CA LEU A 34 6.96 -15.43 15.91
C LEU A 34 8.22 -16.31 15.79
N LYS A 35 9.42 -15.71 15.78
CA LYS A 35 10.68 -16.45 15.78
C LYS A 35 10.93 -17.19 17.11
N LYS A 36 10.45 -16.64 18.22
CA LYS A 36 10.65 -17.19 19.58
C LYS A 36 9.51 -18.12 19.99
N ASP A 37 8.29 -17.81 19.58
CA ASP A 37 7.10 -18.60 19.86
C ASP A 37 6.61 -19.38 18.64
N LEU A 38 7.22 -20.55 18.42
CA LEU A 38 6.80 -21.46 17.37
C LEU A 38 5.48 -22.17 17.70
N ALA A 39 5.04 -22.19 18.96
CA ALA A 39 3.76 -22.78 19.34
C ALA A 39 2.61 -21.90 18.84
N PHE A 40 2.73 -20.58 18.99
CA PHE A 40 1.82 -19.61 18.39
C PHE A 40 1.72 -19.79 16.87
N VAL A 41 2.85 -19.89 16.18
CA VAL A 41 2.89 -20.10 14.72
C VAL A 41 2.16 -21.39 14.32
N LYS A 42 2.38 -22.48 15.05
CA LYS A 42 1.69 -23.76 14.79
C LYS A 42 0.19 -23.65 15.00
N LYS A 43 -0.23 -22.98 16.08
CA LYS A 43 -1.64 -22.87 16.49
C LYS A 43 -2.45 -21.95 15.57
N TYR A 44 -1.91 -20.78 15.22
CA TYR A 44 -2.67 -19.72 14.53
C TYR A 44 -2.29 -19.49 13.08
N LEU A 45 -1.09 -19.92 12.65
CA LEU A 45 -0.62 -19.78 11.27
C LEU A 45 -0.48 -21.14 10.56
N ALA A 46 -0.88 -22.25 11.19
CA ALA A 46 -0.96 -23.58 10.60
C ALA A 46 0.30 -24.05 9.83
N ASN A 47 1.50 -23.78 10.37
CA ASN A 47 2.81 -24.06 9.74
C ASN A 47 3.09 -23.28 8.44
N THR A 48 2.33 -22.23 8.13
CA THR A 48 2.71 -21.28 7.08
C THR A 48 4.06 -20.67 7.41
N ASN A 49 4.90 -20.42 6.40
CA ASN A 49 6.16 -19.72 6.60
C ASN A 49 5.86 -18.31 7.15
N TYR A 50 6.02 -18.12 8.46
CA TYR A 50 5.70 -16.87 9.15
C TYR A 50 6.48 -15.66 8.60
N GLN A 51 7.61 -15.90 7.90
CA GLN A 51 8.36 -14.83 7.24
C GLN A 51 7.65 -14.29 5.99
N LYS A 52 6.72 -15.07 5.41
CA LYS A 52 5.92 -14.69 4.24
C LYS A 52 4.47 -14.35 4.58
N ALA A 53 4.07 -14.49 5.85
CA ALA A 53 2.71 -14.21 6.28
C ALA A 53 2.30 -12.76 5.93
N SER A 54 1.15 -12.61 5.28
CA SER A 54 0.58 -11.32 4.91
C SER A 54 0.06 -10.56 6.14
N ALA A 55 -0.22 -9.27 5.98
CA ALA A 55 -0.78 -8.46 7.07
C ALA A 55 -2.17 -8.97 7.49
N GLU A 56 -2.97 -9.48 6.54
CA GLU A 56 -4.29 -10.05 6.77
C GLU A 56 -4.21 -11.39 7.50
N GLU A 57 -3.25 -12.24 7.14
CA GLU A 57 -3.01 -13.52 7.82
C GLU A 57 -2.57 -13.28 9.28
N LEU A 58 -1.65 -12.34 9.48
CA LEU A 58 -1.24 -11.90 10.82
C LEU A 58 -2.45 -11.32 11.58
N ALA A 59 -3.26 -10.47 10.95
CA ALA A 59 -4.42 -9.86 11.60
C ALA A 59 -5.42 -10.91 12.09
N LYS A 60 -5.72 -11.91 11.28
CA LYS A 60 -6.57 -13.02 11.70
C LYS A 60 -5.97 -13.78 12.88
N ALA A 61 -4.70 -14.17 12.78
CA ALA A 61 -4.00 -14.93 13.82
C ALA A 61 -4.01 -14.19 15.17
N TYR A 62 -3.59 -12.92 15.18
CA TYR A 62 -3.53 -12.11 16.40
C TYR A 62 -4.90 -11.73 16.94
N PHE A 63 -5.88 -11.46 16.07
CA PHE A 63 -7.25 -11.22 16.51
C PHE A 63 -7.84 -12.44 17.21
N THR A 64 -7.63 -13.64 16.66
CA THR A 64 -8.07 -14.88 17.30
C THR A 64 -7.34 -15.10 18.62
N ALA A 65 -6.01 -14.93 18.66
CA ALA A 65 -5.24 -15.11 19.88
C ALA A 65 -5.66 -14.16 21.01
N ILE A 66 -5.87 -12.87 20.72
CA ILE A 66 -6.36 -11.89 21.71
C ILE A 66 -7.76 -12.25 22.23
N ASN A 67 -8.59 -12.92 21.43
CA ASN A 67 -9.94 -13.29 21.85
C ASN A 67 -10.00 -14.61 22.64
N GLU A 68 -9.09 -15.53 22.38
CA GLU A 68 -9.15 -16.92 22.85
C GLU A 68 -8.10 -17.28 23.91
N GLU A 69 -6.98 -16.57 24.01
CA GLU A 69 -5.91 -16.92 24.95
C GLU A 69 -5.98 -16.17 26.29
N GLU A 70 -5.50 -16.82 27.36
CA GLU A 70 -5.39 -16.23 28.70
C GLU A 70 -4.37 -15.07 28.74
N ASN A 71 -3.34 -15.09 27.87
CA ASN A 71 -2.33 -14.05 27.70
C ASN A 71 -2.76 -12.93 26.71
N SER A 72 -4.06 -12.78 26.47
CA SER A 72 -4.62 -11.78 25.55
C SER A 72 -4.11 -10.35 25.80
N GLU A 73 -3.93 -9.98 27.07
CA GLU A 73 -3.41 -8.66 27.46
C GLU A 73 -1.93 -8.49 27.09
N ASP A 74 -1.09 -9.50 27.31
CA ASP A 74 0.34 -9.44 26.95
C ASP A 74 0.53 -9.30 25.43
N ILE A 75 -0.29 -10.03 24.65
CA ILE A 75 -0.28 -9.95 23.19
C ILE A 75 -0.74 -8.57 22.71
N GLY A 76 -1.82 -8.06 23.31
CA GLY A 76 -2.36 -6.73 23.01
C GLY A 76 -1.37 -5.61 23.34
N ASP A 77 -0.69 -5.72 24.48
CA ASP A 77 0.33 -4.79 24.93
C ASP A 77 1.55 -4.80 24.01
N PHE A 78 2.03 -5.99 23.64
CA PHE A 78 3.14 -6.13 22.69
C PHE A 78 2.85 -5.42 21.36
N ILE A 79 1.67 -5.67 20.77
CA ILE A 79 1.28 -5.03 19.50
C ILE A 79 1.19 -3.52 19.66
N THR A 80 0.53 -3.06 20.73
CA THR A 80 0.31 -1.64 21.00
C THR A 80 1.63 -0.91 21.16
N ASN A 81 2.52 -1.42 22.01
CA ASN A 81 3.84 -0.82 22.25
C ASN A 81 4.69 -0.77 20.99
N ARG A 82 4.72 -1.85 20.20
CA ARG A 82 5.46 -1.86 18.93
C ARG A 82 4.91 -0.85 17.93
N TRP A 83 3.58 -0.72 17.85
CA TRP A 83 2.95 0.24 16.96
C TRP A 83 3.25 1.68 17.39
N LEU A 84 3.16 1.97 18.70
CA LEU A 84 3.46 3.30 19.26
C LEU A 84 4.92 3.71 19.05
N MET A 85 5.87 2.78 19.18
CA MET A 85 7.28 3.05 18.88
C MET A 85 7.54 3.45 17.42
N LYS A 86 6.64 3.11 16.48
CA LYS A 86 6.72 3.54 15.07
C LYS A 86 5.97 4.85 14.81
N HIS A 87 5.21 5.34 15.77
CA HIS A 87 4.32 6.50 15.65
C HIS A 87 4.48 7.43 16.86
N THR A 88 5.72 7.62 17.31
CA THR A 88 6.05 8.45 18.48
C THR A 88 5.60 9.89 18.30
N GLU A 89 5.60 10.39 17.07
CA GLU A 89 5.14 11.73 16.73
C GLU A 89 3.67 11.98 17.10
N ILE A 90 2.83 10.94 17.00
CA ILE A 90 1.42 11.03 17.38
C ILE A 90 1.31 11.09 18.90
N TYR A 91 2.10 10.26 19.59
CA TYR A 91 2.17 10.29 21.05
C TYR A 91 2.59 11.67 21.55
N ASP A 92 3.66 12.23 21.01
CA ASP A 92 4.18 13.55 21.39
C ASP A 92 3.13 14.64 21.17
N PHE A 93 2.39 14.59 20.06
CA PHE A 93 1.30 15.52 19.79
C PHE A 93 0.20 15.42 20.85
N PHE A 94 -0.30 14.21 21.12
CA PHE A 94 -1.36 14.01 22.10
C PHE A 94 -0.90 14.36 23.52
N GLU A 95 0.31 14.00 23.90
CA GLU A 95 0.88 14.35 25.20
C GLU A 95 0.92 15.87 25.39
N GLN A 96 1.43 16.62 24.40
CA GLN A 96 1.47 18.08 24.47
C GLN A 96 0.08 18.70 24.58
N GLN A 97 -0.89 18.22 23.79
CA GLN A 97 -2.26 18.74 23.82
C GLN A 97 -2.97 18.41 25.13
N LEU A 98 -2.80 17.19 25.65
CA LEU A 98 -3.45 16.75 26.88
C LEU A 98 -2.84 17.43 28.13
N ARG A 99 -1.51 17.63 28.16
CA ARG A 99 -0.83 18.38 29.23
C ARG A 99 -1.29 19.83 29.34
N GLN A 100 -1.67 20.45 28.22
CA GLN A 100 -2.23 21.82 28.23
C GLN A 100 -3.61 21.89 28.89
N ILE A 101 -4.35 20.78 28.91
CA ILE A 101 -5.66 20.68 29.57
C ILE A 101 -5.48 20.38 31.05
N ASN A 102 -4.70 19.35 31.36
CA ASN A 102 -4.39 18.93 32.71
C ASN A 102 -2.95 18.38 32.76
N PRO A 103 -2.07 18.92 33.62
CA PRO A 103 -0.73 18.36 33.83
C PRO A 103 -0.73 16.88 34.21
N GLU A 104 -1.74 16.42 34.96
CA GLU A 104 -1.99 15.02 35.34
C GLU A 104 -3.01 14.37 34.37
N PHE A 105 -2.73 14.46 33.07
CA PHE A 105 -3.68 14.02 32.03
C PHE A 105 -4.04 12.53 32.07
N THR A 106 -3.20 11.71 32.70
CA THR A 106 -3.43 10.27 32.95
C THR A 106 -4.65 10.03 33.84
N GLU A 107 -4.99 10.99 34.71
CA GLU A 107 -6.13 10.88 35.62
C GLU A 107 -7.45 11.33 34.98
N MET A 108 -7.42 11.95 33.79
CA MET A 108 -8.63 12.41 33.12
C MET A 108 -9.57 11.24 32.79
N THR A 109 -10.87 11.46 32.98
CA THR A 109 -11.93 10.47 32.70
C THR A 109 -12.72 10.80 31.44
N GLU A 110 -12.80 12.10 31.11
CA GLU A 110 -13.44 12.61 29.90
C GLU A 110 -12.88 13.99 29.55
N ILE A 111 -12.71 14.26 28.25
CA ILE A 111 -12.34 15.58 27.71
C ILE A 111 -13.60 16.21 27.12
N ASN A 112 -13.75 17.53 27.28
CA ASN A 112 -14.85 18.28 26.68
C ASN A 112 -14.89 18.10 25.15
N GLU A 113 -16.10 18.08 24.57
CA GLU A 113 -16.32 17.85 23.13
C GLU A 113 -15.62 18.89 22.23
N ASP A 114 -15.61 20.18 22.60
CA ASP A 114 -14.98 21.23 21.80
C ASP A 114 -13.45 21.06 21.76
N ILE A 115 -12.86 20.72 22.90
CA ILE A 115 -11.41 20.49 23.01
C ILE A 115 -11.03 19.20 22.29
N SER A 116 -11.81 18.13 22.50
CA SER A 116 -11.62 16.85 21.81
C SER A 116 -11.65 17.03 20.30
N THR A 117 -12.62 17.78 19.79
CA THR A 117 -12.74 18.09 18.36
C THR A 117 -11.51 18.84 17.84
N LYS A 118 -10.98 19.81 18.59
CA LYS A 118 -9.76 20.54 18.22
C LYS A 118 -8.52 19.63 18.14
N ILE A 119 -8.34 18.77 19.14
CA ILE A 119 -7.23 17.81 19.18
C ILE A 119 -7.32 16.84 18.00
N VAL A 120 -8.52 16.27 17.78
CA VAL A 120 -8.76 15.37 16.67
C VAL A 120 -8.47 16.06 15.34
N ASN A 121 -9.02 17.25 15.09
CA ASN A 121 -8.76 17.98 13.84
C ASN A 121 -7.26 18.30 13.64
N GLY A 122 -6.55 18.66 14.70
CA GLY A 122 -5.10 18.89 14.64
C GLY A 122 -4.32 17.63 14.28
N SER A 123 -4.67 16.50 14.89
CA SER A 123 -4.03 15.21 14.64
C SER A 123 -4.38 14.65 13.26
N THR A 124 -5.65 14.72 12.83
CA THR A 124 -6.08 14.23 11.51
C THR A 124 -5.39 15.02 10.39
N THR A 125 -5.22 16.33 10.57
CA THR A 125 -4.51 17.18 9.59
C THR A 125 -3.03 16.81 9.47
N GLN A 126 -2.36 16.45 10.58
CA GLN A 126 -0.92 16.16 10.58
C GLN A 126 -0.60 14.71 10.21
N PHE A 127 -1.38 13.76 10.70
CA PHE A 127 -1.05 12.34 10.66
C PHE A 127 -2.06 11.50 9.86
N GLY A 128 -3.17 12.09 9.44
CA GLY A 128 -4.30 11.39 8.80
C GLY A 128 -5.29 10.83 9.81
N ALA A 129 -6.55 10.67 9.38
CA ALA A 129 -7.61 10.16 10.25
C ALA A 129 -7.42 8.69 10.68
N PRO A 130 -6.97 7.77 9.81
CA PRO A 130 -6.73 6.37 10.20
C PRO A 130 -5.76 6.23 11.39
N LYS A 131 -4.61 6.88 11.32
CA LYS A 131 -3.60 6.81 12.39
C LYS A 131 -4.09 7.45 13.67
N THR A 132 -4.78 8.59 13.57
CA THR A 132 -5.39 9.29 14.71
C THR A 132 -6.42 8.42 15.42
N TYR A 133 -7.29 7.74 14.67
CA TYR A 133 -8.28 6.82 15.23
C TYR A 133 -7.63 5.63 15.95
N ILE A 134 -6.68 4.97 15.29
CA ILE A 134 -5.95 3.82 15.87
C ILE A 134 -5.25 4.23 17.17
N PHE A 135 -4.51 5.35 17.15
CA PHE A 135 -3.82 5.84 18.33
C PHE A 135 -4.78 6.10 19.49
N SER A 136 -5.92 6.75 19.19
CA SER A 136 -6.92 7.12 20.20
C SER A 136 -7.50 5.89 20.89
N VAL A 137 -7.80 4.84 20.13
CA VAL A 137 -8.34 3.58 20.68
C VAL A 137 -7.27 2.79 21.45
N LEU A 138 -6.05 2.67 20.91
CA LEU A 138 -4.97 1.92 21.58
C LEU A 138 -4.57 2.53 22.93
N ASN A 139 -4.46 3.87 22.98
CA ASN A 139 -4.09 4.60 24.20
C ASN A 139 -5.29 4.99 25.08
N SER A 140 -6.49 4.49 24.79
CA SER A 140 -7.68 4.78 25.59
C SER A 140 -7.96 6.27 25.79
N VAL A 141 -7.72 7.11 24.78
CA VAL A 141 -7.91 8.56 24.91
C VAL A 141 -9.37 8.84 25.28
N VAL A 142 -9.59 9.65 26.30
CA VAL A 142 -10.90 9.82 26.93
C VAL A 142 -11.80 10.82 26.20
N PHE A 143 -11.97 10.66 24.89
CA PHE A 143 -12.91 11.48 24.11
C PHE A 143 -14.37 11.07 24.35
N PRO A 144 -15.32 12.02 24.16
CA PRO A 144 -16.74 11.72 24.09
C PRO A 144 -17.06 10.77 22.94
N LYS A 145 -18.11 9.98 23.10
CA LYS A 145 -18.54 9.00 22.10
C LYS A 145 -18.85 9.65 20.73
N SER A 146 -19.49 10.82 20.74
CA SER A 146 -19.81 11.58 19.52
C SER A 146 -18.56 11.91 18.69
N VAL A 147 -17.44 12.20 19.35
CA VAL A 147 -16.15 12.51 18.69
C VAL A 147 -15.50 11.25 18.16
N TYR A 148 -15.55 10.15 18.92
CA TYR A 148 -15.07 8.85 18.46
C TYR A 148 -15.79 8.35 17.21
N ASP A 149 -17.12 8.40 17.21
CA ASP A 149 -17.93 7.93 16.10
C ASP A 149 -17.62 8.74 14.83
N LYS A 150 -17.53 10.08 14.93
CA LYS A 150 -17.12 10.96 13.81
C LYS A 150 -15.70 10.64 13.32
N LEU A 151 -14.76 10.42 14.22
CA LEU A 151 -13.38 10.08 13.87
C LEU A 151 -13.30 8.71 13.17
N GLN A 152 -14.09 7.74 13.62
CA GLN A 152 -14.17 6.43 12.98
C GLN A 152 -14.72 6.52 11.56
N GLU A 153 -15.79 7.29 11.36
CA GLU A 153 -16.37 7.54 10.03
C GLU A 153 -15.38 8.23 9.09
N LEU A 154 -14.72 9.28 9.58
CA LEU A 154 -13.71 10.01 8.82
C LEU A 154 -12.54 9.10 8.42
N ALA A 155 -12.01 8.34 9.38
CA ALA A 155 -10.94 7.37 9.13
C ALA A 155 -11.34 6.35 8.06
N SER A 156 -12.55 5.78 8.19
CA SER A 156 -13.07 4.78 7.25
C SER A 156 -13.23 5.35 5.84
N SER A 157 -13.72 6.58 5.72
CA SER A 157 -13.86 7.28 4.43
C SER A 157 -12.50 7.57 3.79
N GLU A 158 -11.55 8.11 4.54
CA GLU A 158 -10.20 8.40 4.05
C GLU A 158 -9.48 7.11 3.60
N GLN A 159 -9.61 6.02 4.36
CA GLN A 159 -9.02 4.73 4.00
C GLN A 159 -9.62 4.16 2.71
N LYS A 160 -10.94 4.25 2.55
CA LYS A 160 -11.61 3.81 1.32
C LYS A 160 -11.14 4.63 0.11
N ASN A 161 -11.11 5.95 0.24
CA ASN A 161 -10.66 6.83 -0.84
C ASN A 161 -9.21 6.51 -1.24
N ARG A 162 -8.33 6.30 -0.25
CA ARG A 162 -6.94 5.92 -0.49
C ARG A 162 -6.81 4.58 -1.23
N GLN A 163 -7.60 3.57 -0.85
CA GLN A 163 -7.59 2.28 -1.56
C GLN A 163 -8.06 2.42 -3.00
N GLU A 164 -9.08 3.23 -3.26
CA GLU A 164 -9.55 3.51 -4.62
C GLU A 164 -8.49 4.27 -5.45
N GLU A 165 -7.76 5.21 -4.85
CA GLU A 165 -6.66 5.92 -5.49
C GLU A 165 -5.47 4.99 -5.80
N GLU A 166 -5.09 4.13 -4.88
CA GLU A 166 -4.03 3.14 -5.07
C GLU A 166 -4.38 2.16 -6.19
N GLN A 167 -5.64 1.71 -6.29
CA GLN A 167 -6.12 0.87 -7.39
C GLN A 167 -6.05 1.59 -8.75
N LYS A 168 -6.54 2.83 -8.84
CA LYS A 168 -6.47 3.64 -10.08
C LYS A 168 -5.03 3.87 -10.53
N LEU A 169 -4.11 4.08 -9.59
CA LEU A 169 -2.70 4.27 -9.88
C LEU A 169 -2.07 2.97 -10.42
N GLU A 170 -2.42 1.82 -9.84
CA GLU A 170 -1.94 0.51 -10.32
C GLU A 170 -2.46 0.19 -11.72
N GLU A 171 -3.73 0.46 -11.99
CA GLU A 171 -4.34 0.35 -13.33
C GLU A 171 -3.61 1.23 -14.34
N THR A 172 -3.33 2.49 -13.99
CA THR A 172 -2.63 3.43 -14.86
C THR A 172 -1.22 2.93 -15.21
N LYS A 173 -0.46 2.46 -14.20
CA LYS A 173 0.88 1.87 -14.41
C LYS A 173 0.83 0.61 -15.27
N SER A 174 -0.23 -0.21 -15.13
CA SER A 174 -0.44 -1.39 -15.96
C SER A 174 -0.67 -1.01 -17.42
N LEU A 175 -1.55 -0.03 -17.67
CA LEU A 175 -1.83 0.49 -19.01
C LEU A 175 -0.59 1.10 -19.67
N GLU A 176 0.23 1.86 -18.93
CA GLU A 176 1.49 2.41 -19.42
C GLU A 176 2.48 1.33 -19.85
N LYS A 177 2.60 0.24 -19.08
CA LYS A 177 3.45 -0.90 -19.45
C LYS A 177 2.98 -1.57 -20.74
N ILE A 178 1.66 -1.74 -20.89
CA ILE A 178 1.06 -2.32 -22.10
C ILE A 178 1.33 -1.40 -23.31
N LYS A 179 1.13 -0.09 -23.17
CA LYS A 179 1.40 0.89 -24.21
C LYS A 179 2.86 0.84 -24.66
N LEU A 180 3.80 0.86 -23.71
CA LEU A 180 5.24 0.78 -24.01
C LEU A 180 5.59 -0.52 -24.76
N HIS A 181 4.97 -1.63 -24.36
CA HIS A 181 5.17 -2.91 -25.04
C HIS A 181 4.73 -2.86 -26.51
N TYR A 182 3.56 -2.30 -26.79
CA TYR A 182 3.06 -2.15 -28.16
C TYR A 182 3.88 -1.15 -28.99
N GLU A 183 4.33 -0.05 -28.41
CA GLU A 183 5.21 0.92 -29.09
C GLU A 183 6.53 0.28 -29.51
N GLN A 184 7.12 -0.57 -28.67
CA GLN A 184 8.31 -1.34 -29.03
C GLN A 184 8.05 -2.34 -30.17
N GLN A 185 6.92 -3.05 -30.13
CA GLN A 185 6.53 -3.96 -31.22
C GLN A 185 6.34 -3.21 -32.54
N MET A 186 5.65 -2.06 -32.51
CA MET A 186 5.41 -1.22 -33.68
C MET A 186 6.71 -0.67 -34.27
N THR A 187 7.65 -0.26 -33.41
CA THR A 187 8.97 0.22 -33.85
C THR A 187 9.74 -0.88 -34.58
N ARG A 188 9.81 -2.09 -33.99
CA ARG A 188 10.47 -3.25 -34.63
C ARG A 188 9.82 -3.62 -35.95
N LEU A 189 8.48 -3.56 -36.02
CA LEU A 189 7.75 -3.86 -37.24
C LEU A 189 8.02 -2.83 -38.33
N LYS A 190 8.03 -1.54 -37.97
CA LYS A 190 8.38 -0.44 -38.87
C LYS A 190 9.79 -0.61 -39.44
N GLU A 191 10.79 -0.85 -38.58
CA GLU A 191 12.17 -1.10 -39.01
C GLU A 191 12.28 -2.30 -39.96
N LYS A 192 11.54 -3.38 -39.68
CA LYS A 192 11.52 -4.58 -40.52
C LYS A 192 10.97 -4.28 -41.92
N TYR A 193 9.86 -3.55 -42.01
CA TYR A 193 9.25 -3.20 -43.29
C TYR A 193 10.06 -2.16 -44.05
N GLU A 194 10.66 -1.20 -43.35
CA GLU A 194 11.53 -0.19 -43.96
C GLU A 194 12.76 -0.83 -44.62
N LYS A 195 13.41 -1.78 -43.93
CA LYS A 195 14.49 -2.59 -44.52
C LYS A 195 14.02 -3.42 -45.71
N LYS A 196 12.81 -3.98 -45.67
CA LYS A 196 12.24 -4.77 -46.78
C LYS A 196 12.00 -3.89 -48.01
N ILE A 197 11.42 -2.71 -47.82
CA ILE A 197 11.18 -1.74 -48.90
C ILE A 197 12.50 -1.28 -49.52
N GLN A 198 13.48 -0.90 -48.70
CA GLN A 198 14.82 -0.53 -49.18
C GLN A 198 15.49 -1.67 -49.97
N GLY A 199 15.33 -2.92 -49.53
CA GLY A 199 15.82 -4.09 -50.26
C GLY A 199 15.14 -4.27 -51.62
N MET A 200 13.81 -4.15 -51.67
CA MET A 200 13.05 -4.22 -52.92
C MET A 200 13.42 -3.10 -53.88
N GLN A 201 13.61 -1.88 -53.38
CA GLN A 201 14.02 -0.73 -54.20
C GLN A 201 15.39 -0.95 -54.84
N LYS A 202 16.37 -1.46 -54.08
CA LYS A 202 17.69 -1.82 -54.62
C LYS A 202 17.62 -2.90 -55.69
N LEU A 203 16.75 -3.91 -55.54
CA LEU A 203 16.54 -4.94 -56.55
C LEU A 203 15.94 -4.33 -57.82
N TYR A 204 14.92 -3.50 -57.67
CA TYR A 204 14.29 -2.80 -58.78
C TYR A 204 15.30 -1.93 -59.56
N ASP A 205 16.13 -1.15 -58.86
CA ASP A 205 17.14 -0.30 -59.49
C ASP A 205 18.17 -1.12 -60.29
N ARG A 206 18.60 -2.26 -59.72
CA ARG A 206 19.52 -3.19 -60.39
C ARG A 206 18.90 -3.79 -61.66
N ASP A 207 17.64 -4.18 -61.61
CA ASP A 207 16.92 -4.74 -62.76
C ASP A 207 16.75 -3.68 -63.85
N VAL A 208 16.41 -2.44 -63.49
CA VAL A 208 16.32 -1.31 -64.42
C VAL A 208 17.66 -1.05 -65.11
N GLU A 209 18.78 -1.06 -64.38
CA GLU A 209 20.11 -0.92 -64.97
C GLU A 209 20.46 -2.06 -65.93
N MET A 210 20.12 -3.29 -65.56
CA MET A 210 20.37 -4.47 -66.41
C MET A 210 19.55 -4.38 -67.71
N LEU A 211 18.27 -4.03 -67.62
CA LEU A 211 17.40 -3.82 -68.78
C LEU A 211 17.90 -2.68 -69.68
N LYS A 212 18.38 -1.57 -69.09
CA LYS A 212 19.01 -0.49 -69.86
C LYS A 212 20.23 -0.98 -70.65
N LYS A 213 21.10 -1.79 -70.03
CA LYS A 213 22.27 -2.38 -70.71
C LYS A 213 21.86 -3.33 -71.83
N GLN A 214 20.87 -4.19 -71.59
CA GLN A 214 20.33 -5.10 -72.61
C GLN A 214 19.72 -4.33 -73.78
N ASN A 215 18.91 -3.30 -73.51
CA ASN A 215 18.35 -2.42 -74.55
C ASN A 215 19.44 -1.75 -75.39
N ALA A 216 20.49 -1.21 -74.76
CA ALA A 216 21.62 -0.60 -75.48
C ALA A 216 22.36 -1.62 -76.37
N GLN A 217 22.54 -2.85 -75.91
CA GLN A 217 23.13 -3.93 -76.72
C GLN A 217 22.24 -4.31 -77.91
N LEU A 218 20.94 -4.44 -77.69
CA LEU A 218 19.96 -4.73 -78.75
C LEU A 218 19.92 -3.60 -79.79
N GLN A 219 19.92 -2.34 -79.36
CA GLN A 219 19.99 -1.18 -80.25
C GLN A 219 21.27 -1.19 -81.11
N ARG A 220 22.43 -1.49 -80.52
CA ARG A 220 23.69 -1.63 -81.27
C ARG A 220 23.63 -2.75 -82.31
N LYS A 221 23.06 -3.91 -81.95
CA LYS A 221 22.87 -5.03 -82.89
C LYS A 221 21.94 -4.67 -84.05
N LEU A 222 20.86 -3.94 -83.77
CA LEU A 222 19.94 -3.45 -84.82
C LEU A 222 20.65 -2.47 -85.75
N GLN A 223 21.45 -1.55 -85.22
CA GLN A 223 22.23 -0.59 -86.02
C GLN A 223 23.34 -1.25 -86.85
N SER A 224 23.88 -2.40 -86.44
CA SER A 224 24.88 -3.15 -87.21
C SER A 224 24.29 -4.05 -88.30
N HIS A 225 22.96 -4.25 -88.29
CA HIS A 225 22.22 -5.05 -89.27
C HIS A 225 21.34 -4.21 -90.21
N ALA A 226 21.37 -2.89 -90.06
CA ALA A 226 20.79 -1.90 -90.97
C ALA A 226 21.92 -1.28 -91.81
#